data_AF-A0A1W0E3Q6-F1
#
_entry.id   AF-A0A1W0E3Q6-F1
#
_cell.length_a   1.000
_cell.length_b   1.000
_cell.length_c   1.000
_cell.angle_alpha   90.00
_cell.angle_beta   90.00
_cell.angle_gamma   90.00
#
_symmetry.space_group_name_H-M   'P 1'
#
loop_
_entity.id
_entity.type
_entity.pdbx_description
1 polymer ?
#
loop_
_entity_poly.entity_id
_entity_poly.type
_entity_poly.pdbx_seq_one_letter_code
_entity_poly.pdbx_strand_id
1 'polypeptide(L)'
;MTNFDSYSNHSNNMAMLLNRITPGKFSNSKQTDPENFINSMNSYIKVVGLSSENAVLFFKMSLEGDAAVWLQSLDDSVVYEELAYKFKERWCRKNKVLSAINRLNEIKLDDFTDYLCLLDLVKSVGLSGNLPEDVMIASVLRILPESLSEKLLSSGGELTMNSFITIFLMLKLDMELLLILASILLIILKIFLRRKDFVYFVERMVILLIFVLN
;
A
#
# COMPACT_ATOMS: atom_id res chain seq x y z
N MET A 1 35.52 -27.13 -51.98
CA MET A 1 34.49 -27.35 -50.94
C MET A 1 34.43 -26.09 -50.09
N THR A 2 33.49 -25.19 -50.39
CA THR A 2 33.28 -23.96 -49.65
C THR A 2 32.33 -24.25 -48.48
N ASN A 3 32.81 -24.00 -47.26
CA ASN A 3 32.09 -24.15 -46.01
C ASN A 3 30.77 -23.36 -46.03
N PHE A 4 29.65 -24.08 -46.01
CA PHE A 4 28.28 -23.54 -45.95
C PHE A 4 27.69 -23.55 -44.52
N ASP A 5 28.50 -23.80 -43.50
CA ASP A 5 28.00 -24.11 -42.14
C ASP A 5 27.95 -22.93 -41.17
N SER A 6 28.30 -21.69 -41.57
CA SER A 6 28.33 -20.56 -40.63
C SER A 6 27.06 -19.70 -40.58
N TYR A 7 26.10 -19.88 -41.51
CA TYR A 7 24.88 -19.04 -41.56
C TYR A 7 23.69 -19.58 -40.75
N SER A 8 23.69 -20.86 -40.35
CA SER A 8 22.55 -21.48 -39.65
C SER A 8 22.49 -21.13 -38.15
N ASN A 9 23.63 -20.93 -37.49
CA ASN A 9 23.68 -20.68 -36.04
C ASN A 9 23.24 -19.26 -35.63
N HIS A 10 23.44 -18.24 -36.47
CA HIS A 10 22.98 -16.88 -36.16
C HIS A 10 21.46 -16.72 -36.36
N SER A 11 20.90 -17.39 -37.37
CA SER A 11 19.46 -17.39 -37.65
C SER A 11 18.65 -18.04 -36.51
N ASN A 12 19.12 -19.18 -35.99
CA ASN A 12 18.46 -19.89 -34.89
C ASN A 12 18.45 -19.09 -33.59
N ASN A 13 19.53 -18.35 -33.29
CA ASN A 13 19.60 -17.48 -32.12
C ASN A 13 18.67 -16.27 -32.23
N MET A 14 18.55 -15.66 -33.41
CA MET A 14 17.64 -14.55 -33.63
C MET A 14 16.18 -14.99 -33.60
N ALA A 15 15.84 -16.13 -34.22
CA ALA A 15 14.49 -16.70 -34.16
C ALA A 15 14.10 -17.12 -32.73
N MET A 16 15.03 -17.68 -31.95
CA MET A 16 14.80 -17.96 -30.52
C MET A 16 14.62 -16.69 -29.70
N LEU A 17 15.41 -15.64 -29.95
CA LEU A 17 15.26 -14.35 -29.31
C LEU A 17 13.89 -13.76 -29.62
N LEU A 18 13.52 -13.70 -30.91
CA LEU A 18 12.22 -13.22 -31.37
C LEU A 18 11.06 -13.98 -30.74
N ASN A 19 11.10 -15.31 -30.65
CA ASN A 19 10.07 -16.08 -29.96
C ASN A 19 10.00 -15.79 -28.44
N ARG A 20 11.11 -15.42 -27.81
CA ARG A 20 11.14 -15.05 -26.38
C ARG A 20 10.65 -13.63 -26.11
N ILE A 21 10.80 -12.72 -27.07
CA ILE A 21 10.41 -11.31 -26.92
C ILE A 21 9.09 -10.96 -27.61
N THR A 22 8.54 -11.86 -28.46
CA THR A 22 7.24 -11.64 -29.11
C THR A 22 6.18 -11.52 -28.02
N PRO A 23 5.47 -10.38 -27.92
CA PRO A 23 4.45 -10.18 -26.92
C PRO A 23 3.34 -11.21 -27.12
N GLY A 24 2.94 -11.86 -26.02
CA GLY A 24 1.72 -12.66 -26.01
C GLY A 24 0.49 -11.78 -26.22
N LYS A 25 -0.66 -12.40 -26.40
CA LYS A 25 -1.93 -11.67 -26.51
C LYS A 25 -2.37 -11.16 -25.12
N PHE A 26 -2.93 -9.95 -25.08
CA PHE A 26 -3.52 -9.40 -23.87
C PHE A 26 -5.04 -9.51 -23.91
N SER A 27 -5.59 -10.15 -22.89
CA SER A 27 -7.02 -10.08 -22.57
C SER A 27 -7.18 -9.81 -21.09
N ASN A 28 -7.97 -8.81 -20.74
CA ASN A 28 -8.30 -8.47 -19.36
C ASN A 28 -8.98 -9.64 -18.59
N SER A 29 -9.52 -10.63 -19.31
CA SER A 29 -10.18 -11.81 -18.74
C SER A 29 -9.23 -12.93 -18.29
N LYS A 30 -7.98 -12.98 -18.80
CA LYS A 30 -7.06 -14.12 -18.63
C LYS A 30 -5.95 -13.91 -17.59
N GLN A 31 -6.12 -12.97 -16.65
CA GLN A 31 -5.08 -12.59 -15.68
C GLN A 31 -3.72 -12.24 -16.32
N THR A 32 -3.71 -11.76 -17.57
CA THR A 32 -2.49 -11.26 -18.19
C THR A 32 -2.10 -9.96 -17.50
N ASP A 33 -0.90 -9.89 -16.92
CA ASP A 33 -0.41 -8.65 -16.31
C ASP A 33 -0.21 -7.58 -17.40
N PRO A 34 -0.97 -6.47 -17.39
CA PRO A 34 -0.87 -5.42 -18.39
C PRO A 34 0.51 -4.74 -18.39
N GLU A 35 1.20 -4.69 -17.25
CA GLU A 35 2.53 -4.09 -17.14
C GLU A 35 3.58 -4.95 -17.84
N ASN A 36 3.55 -6.26 -17.62
CA ASN A 36 4.40 -7.20 -18.36
C ASN A 36 4.09 -7.17 -19.86
N PHE A 37 2.82 -7.17 -20.25
CA PHE A 37 2.42 -7.09 -21.66
C PHE A 37 3.01 -5.85 -22.36
N ILE A 38 2.79 -4.65 -21.79
CA ILE A 38 3.26 -3.41 -22.43
C ILE A 38 4.80 -3.32 -22.42
N ASN A 39 5.46 -3.88 -21.41
CA ASN A 39 6.93 -3.94 -21.37
C ASN A 39 7.48 -4.86 -22.46
N SER A 40 6.93 -6.07 -22.61
CA SER A 40 7.28 -6.99 -23.70
C SER A 40 7.06 -6.35 -25.07
N MET A 41 5.95 -5.63 -25.23
CA MET A 41 5.64 -4.90 -26.47
C MET A 41 6.70 -3.84 -26.82
N ASN A 42 7.05 -3.00 -25.85
CA ASN A 42 8.10 -2.00 -26.04
C ASN A 42 9.46 -2.63 -26.37
N SER A 43 9.81 -3.72 -25.69
CA SER A 43 11.04 -4.47 -25.97
C SER A 43 11.02 -5.04 -27.39
N TYR A 44 9.92 -5.63 -27.83
CA TYR A 44 9.77 -6.19 -29.18
C TYR A 44 9.91 -5.12 -30.25
N ILE A 45 9.15 -4.03 -30.16
CA ILE A 45 9.19 -2.91 -31.11
C ILE A 45 10.61 -2.36 -31.23
N LYS A 46 11.31 -2.20 -30.10
CA LYS A 46 12.68 -1.70 -30.07
C LYS A 46 13.68 -2.66 -30.73
N VAL A 47 13.56 -3.97 -30.48
CA VAL A 47 14.49 -4.97 -31.03
C VAL A 47 14.26 -5.20 -32.52
N VAL A 48 12.99 -5.23 -32.95
CA VAL A 48 12.61 -5.45 -34.35
C VAL A 48 12.75 -4.17 -35.18
N GLY A 49 12.72 -3.00 -34.53
CA GLY A 49 12.81 -1.71 -35.21
C GLY A 49 11.54 -1.37 -35.99
N LEU A 50 10.36 -1.66 -35.42
CA LEU A 50 9.09 -1.34 -36.07
C LEU A 50 8.88 0.18 -36.18
N SER A 51 8.37 0.64 -37.33
CA SER A 51 7.83 1.99 -37.47
C SER A 51 6.63 2.19 -36.54
N SER A 52 6.29 3.43 -36.18
CA SER A 52 5.15 3.72 -35.30
C SER A 52 3.84 3.15 -35.87
N GLU A 53 3.61 3.25 -37.18
CA GLU A 53 2.44 2.68 -37.88
C GLU A 53 2.36 1.15 -37.72
N ASN A 54 3.46 0.44 -37.95
CA ASN A 54 3.50 -1.01 -37.80
C ASN A 54 3.40 -1.44 -36.34
N ALA A 55 3.94 -0.65 -35.42
CA ALA A 55 3.81 -0.87 -33.98
C ALA A 55 2.34 -0.73 -33.53
N VAL A 56 1.60 0.26 -34.04
CA VAL A 56 0.17 0.42 -33.78
C VAL A 56 -0.61 -0.79 -34.28
N LEU A 57 -0.39 -1.22 -35.53
CA LEU A 57 -1.07 -2.39 -36.10
C LEU A 57 -0.80 -3.66 -35.27
N PHE A 58 0.48 -3.90 -34.96
CA PHE A 58 0.89 -5.05 -34.16
C PHE A 58 0.31 -5.02 -32.74
N PHE A 59 0.27 -3.84 -32.12
CA PHE A 59 -0.38 -3.64 -30.82
C PHE A 59 -1.86 -3.99 -30.88
N LYS A 60 -2.59 -3.44 -31.86
CA LYS A 60 -4.02 -3.67 -32.05
C LYS A 60 -4.33 -5.16 -32.24
N MET A 61 -3.55 -5.87 -33.05
CA MET A 61 -3.68 -7.32 -33.27
C MET A 61 -3.39 -8.17 -32.03
N SER A 62 -2.62 -7.64 -31.09
CA SER A 62 -2.24 -8.33 -29.86
C SER A 62 -3.27 -8.19 -28.73
N LEU A 63 -4.32 -7.38 -28.91
CA LEU A 63 -5.40 -7.21 -27.94
C LEU A 63 -6.61 -8.11 -28.27
N GLU A 64 -7.22 -8.71 -27.24
CA GLU A 64 -8.39 -9.58 -27.37
C GLU A 64 -9.48 -9.23 -26.33
N GLY A 65 -10.73 -9.64 -26.63
CA GLY A 65 -11.88 -9.45 -25.72
C GLY A 65 -12.14 -7.98 -25.42
N ASP A 66 -12.37 -7.65 -24.14
CA ASP A 66 -12.63 -6.27 -23.69
C ASP A 66 -11.54 -5.27 -24.09
N ALA A 67 -10.29 -5.72 -24.24
CA ALA A 67 -9.19 -4.86 -24.69
C ALA A 67 -9.32 -4.48 -26.17
N ALA A 68 -9.79 -5.42 -26.99
CA ALA A 68 -10.09 -5.14 -28.40
C ALA A 68 -11.33 -4.24 -28.56
N VAL A 69 -12.34 -4.40 -27.70
CA VAL A 69 -13.50 -3.50 -27.67
C VAL A 69 -13.09 -2.08 -27.27
N TRP A 70 -12.21 -1.93 -26.28
CA TRP A 70 -11.69 -0.62 -25.89
C TRP A 70 -10.98 0.12 -27.04
N LEU A 71 -10.23 -0.59 -27.88
CA LEU A 71 -9.57 0.03 -29.04
C LEU A 71 -10.56 0.74 -29.96
N GLN A 72 -11.78 0.23 -30.10
CA GLN A 72 -12.82 0.83 -30.95
C GLN A 72 -13.32 2.18 -30.41
N SER A 73 -13.04 2.49 -29.13
CA SER A 73 -13.39 3.79 -28.54
C SER A 73 -12.31 4.86 -28.72
N LEU A 74 -11.17 4.52 -29.33
CA LEU A 74 -10.06 5.43 -29.58
C LEU A 74 -10.08 5.93 -31.02
N ASP A 75 -9.52 7.13 -31.25
CA ASP A 75 -9.34 7.66 -32.60
C ASP A 75 -8.40 6.78 -33.43
N ASP A 76 -8.66 6.69 -34.73
CA ASP A 76 -7.88 5.83 -35.64
C ASP A 76 -6.47 6.36 -35.93
N SER A 77 -6.22 7.66 -35.72
CA SER A 77 -4.95 8.33 -36.00
C SER A 77 -3.95 8.33 -34.82
N VAL A 78 -4.18 7.52 -33.80
CA VAL A 78 -3.35 7.49 -32.59
C VAL A 78 -2.01 6.81 -32.88
N VAL A 79 -0.91 7.51 -32.60
CA VAL A 79 0.46 6.96 -32.67
C VAL A 79 0.75 5.99 -31.52
N TYR A 80 1.73 5.11 -31.70
CA TYR A 80 1.99 4.03 -30.74
C TYR A 80 2.24 4.54 -29.31
N GLU A 81 3.00 5.64 -29.16
CA GLU A 81 3.34 6.21 -27.86
C GLU A 81 2.10 6.64 -27.07
N GLU A 82 1.15 7.28 -27.75
CA GLU A 82 -0.12 7.70 -27.16
C GLU A 82 -1.01 6.48 -26.86
N LEU A 83 -1.04 5.48 -27.74
CA LEU A 83 -1.77 4.23 -27.53
C LEU A 83 -1.25 3.48 -26.30
N ALA A 84 0.07 3.36 -26.17
CA ALA A 84 0.75 2.76 -25.04
C ALA A 84 0.48 3.53 -23.73
N TYR A 85 0.43 4.86 -23.78
CA TYR A 85 0.06 5.70 -22.65
C TYR A 85 -1.38 5.43 -22.20
N LYS A 86 -2.34 5.50 -23.13
CA LYS A 86 -3.77 5.25 -22.84
C LYS A 86 -3.99 3.82 -22.32
N PHE A 87 -3.24 2.84 -22.82
CA PHE A 87 -3.27 1.46 -22.31
C PHE A 87 -2.80 1.40 -20.84
N LYS A 88 -1.66 2.01 -20.53
CA LYS A 88 -1.14 2.07 -19.15
C LYS A 88 -2.12 2.75 -18.20
N GLU A 89 -2.76 3.82 -18.65
CA GLU A 89 -3.78 4.50 -17.86
C GLU A 89 -5.00 3.62 -17.61
N ARG A 90 -5.48 2.92 -18.63
CA ARG A 90 -6.72 2.12 -18.53
C ARG A 90 -6.55 0.84 -17.71
N TRP A 91 -5.46 0.12 -17.89
CA TRP A 91 -5.27 -1.23 -17.32
C TRP A 91 -4.17 -1.30 -16.26
N CYS A 92 -3.01 -0.66 -16.47
CA CYS A 92 -1.95 -0.70 -15.46
C CYS A 92 -2.37 0.08 -14.21
N ARG A 93 -2.91 1.30 -14.34
CA ARG A 93 -3.41 2.04 -13.16
C ARG A 93 -4.57 1.34 -12.47
N LYS A 94 -5.55 0.83 -13.23
CA LYS A 94 -6.70 0.12 -12.64
C LYS A 94 -6.26 -1.10 -11.82
N ASN A 95 -5.29 -1.88 -12.32
CA ASN A 95 -4.73 -3.00 -11.56
C ASN A 95 -3.97 -2.54 -10.31
N LYS A 96 -3.24 -1.42 -10.38
CA LYS A 96 -2.56 -0.85 -9.20
C LYS A 96 -3.53 -0.36 -8.13
N VAL A 97 -4.63 0.27 -8.53
CA VAL A 97 -5.69 0.71 -7.59
C VAL A 97 -6.33 -0.51 -6.93
N LEU A 98 -6.70 -1.53 -7.71
CA LEU A 98 -7.33 -2.74 -7.17
C LEU A 98 -6.37 -3.53 -6.27
N SER A 99 -5.10 -3.68 -6.66
CA SER A 99 -4.11 -4.36 -5.82
C SER A 99 -3.83 -3.59 -4.53
N ALA A 100 -3.78 -2.26 -4.58
CA ALA A 100 -3.64 -1.42 -3.39
C ALA A 100 -4.86 -1.56 -2.46
N ILE A 101 -6.09 -1.51 -2.99
CA ILE A 101 -7.31 -1.69 -2.20
C ILE A 101 -7.37 -3.08 -1.57
N ASN A 102 -7.08 -4.13 -2.33
CA ASN A 102 -7.05 -5.51 -1.81
C ASN A 102 -6.02 -5.65 -0.68
N ARG A 103 -4.81 -5.10 -0.90
CA ARG A 103 -3.78 -5.07 0.13
C ARG A 103 -4.22 -4.31 1.36
N LEU A 104 -4.86 -3.14 1.23
CA LEU A 104 -5.39 -2.38 2.36
C LEU A 104 -6.47 -3.14 3.14
N ASN A 105 -7.29 -3.94 2.45
CA ASN A 105 -8.33 -4.75 3.07
C ASN A 105 -7.78 -5.93 3.90
N GLU A 106 -6.63 -6.46 3.50
CA GLU A 106 -5.94 -7.56 4.18
C GLU A 106 -5.22 -7.13 5.46
N ILE A 107 -4.88 -5.85 5.61
CA ILE A 107 -4.21 -5.32 6.80
C ILE A 107 -5.10 -5.48 8.04
N LYS A 108 -4.53 -6.01 9.11
CA LYS A 108 -5.16 -6.11 10.44
C LYS A 108 -4.33 -5.38 11.49
N LEU A 109 -4.98 -4.90 12.55
CA LEU A 109 -4.30 -4.16 13.61
C LEU A 109 -3.26 -5.01 14.35
N ASP A 110 -3.55 -6.30 14.54
CA ASP A 110 -2.69 -7.26 15.25
C ASP A 110 -1.31 -7.45 14.58
N ASP A 111 -1.17 -7.04 13.32
CA ASP A 111 0.09 -7.12 12.58
C ASP A 111 1.09 -6.01 13.00
N PHE A 112 0.68 -5.06 13.84
CA PHE A 112 1.48 -3.88 14.21
C PHE A 112 1.67 -3.72 15.72
N THR A 113 2.86 -3.28 16.10
CA THR A 113 3.21 -2.90 17.47
C THR A 113 2.82 -1.45 17.82
N ASP A 114 2.67 -0.59 16.82
CA ASP A 114 2.38 0.84 16.99
C ASP A 114 1.46 1.34 15.85
N TYR A 115 0.54 2.25 16.18
CA TYR A 115 -0.37 2.89 15.23
C TYR A 115 0.36 3.75 14.18
N LEU A 116 1.55 4.25 14.50
CA LEU A 116 2.39 4.96 13.52
C LEU A 116 2.87 4.04 12.39
N CYS A 117 3.22 2.80 12.71
CA CYS A 117 3.62 1.80 11.70
C CYS A 117 2.45 1.44 10.77
N LEU A 118 1.23 1.38 11.32
CA LEU A 118 0.01 1.21 10.54
C LEU A 118 -0.18 2.38 9.56
N LEU A 119 -0.05 3.63 10.01
CA LEU A 119 -0.19 4.81 9.15
C LEU A 119 0.83 4.82 8.01
N ASP A 120 2.10 4.51 8.31
CA ASP A 120 3.16 4.46 7.30
C ASP A 120 2.86 3.41 6.23
N LEU A 121 2.37 2.24 6.63
CA LEU A 121 1.99 1.21 5.66
C LEU A 121 0.79 1.65 4.82
N VAL A 122 -0.28 2.15 5.43
CA VAL A 122 -1.48 2.59 4.69
C VAL A 122 -1.11 3.70 3.70
N LYS A 123 -0.28 4.66 4.13
CA LYS A 123 0.20 5.74 3.26
C LYS A 123 1.06 5.20 2.12
N SER A 124 1.98 4.26 2.40
CA SER A 124 2.81 3.62 1.37
C SER A 124 1.98 2.89 0.32
N VAL A 125 1.01 2.09 0.76
CA VAL A 125 0.12 1.33 -0.14
C VAL A 125 -0.77 2.29 -0.94
N GLY A 126 -1.36 3.28 -0.29
CA GLY A 126 -2.19 4.29 -0.94
C GLY A 126 -1.44 5.09 -2.00
N LEU A 127 -0.21 5.53 -1.71
CA LEU A 127 0.66 6.19 -2.68
C LEU A 127 1.02 5.28 -3.86
N SER A 128 1.28 3.98 -3.61
CA SER A 128 1.59 3.01 -4.68
C SER A 128 0.41 2.77 -5.63
N GLY A 129 -0.82 2.83 -5.11
CA GLY A 129 -2.07 2.74 -5.88
C GLY A 129 -2.57 4.08 -6.42
N ASN A 130 -1.92 5.20 -6.08
CA ASN A 130 -2.40 6.55 -6.35
C ASN A 130 -3.84 6.78 -5.84
N LEU A 131 -4.13 6.30 -4.64
CA LEU A 131 -5.45 6.38 -4.01
C LEU A 131 -5.72 7.78 -3.43
N PRO A 132 -6.97 8.26 -3.46
CA PRO A 132 -7.36 9.48 -2.75
C PRO A 132 -7.13 9.37 -1.24
N GLU A 133 -6.90 10.51 -0.59
CA GLU A 133 -6.67 10.56 0.86
C GLU A 133 -7.86 10.02 1.66
N ASP A 134 -9.08 10.33 1.23
CA ASP A 134 -10.31 9.82 1.86
C ASP A 134 -10.37 8.28 1.93
N VAL A 135 -9.86 7.60 0.89
CA VAL A 135 -9.80 6.13 0.85
C VAL A 135 -8.76 5.61 1.85
N MET A 136 -7.63 6.31 1.99
CA MET A 136 -6.61 5.98 2.98
C MET A 136 -7.15 6.19 4.40
N ILE A 137 -7.81 7.32 4.66
CA ILE A 137 -8.46 7.65 5.95
C ILE A 137 -9.50 6.59 6.31
N ALA A 138 -10.40 6.25 5.39
CA ALA A 138 -11.40 5.21 5.60
C ALA A 138 -10.76 3.84 5.90
N SER A 139 -9.64 3.53 5.25
CA SER A 139 -8.88 2.30 5.50
C SER A 139 -8.29 2.27 6.91
N VAL A 140 -7.72 3.39 7.39
CA VAL A 140 -7.22 3.51 8.76
C VAL A 140 -8.36 3.31 9.76
N LEU A 141 -9.48 4.04 9.61
CA LEU A 141 -10.62 3.97 10.52
C LEU A 141 -11.24 2.57 10.61
N ARG A 142 -11.23 1.82 9.49
CA ARG A 142 -11.68 0.42 9.44
C ARG A 142 -10.80 -0.51 10.29
N ILE A 143 -9.50 -0.25 10.33
CA ILE A 143 -8.51 -1.10 11.01
C ILE A 143 -8.44 -0.80 12.51
N LEU A 144 -8.66 0.46 12.89
CA LEU A 144 -8.65 0.89 14.29
C LEU A 144 -9.80 0.28 15.10
N PRO A 145 -9.66 0.17 16.44
CA PRO A 145 -10.75 -0.25 17.30
C PRO A 145 -11.93 0.72 17.21
N GLU A 146 -13.15 0.18 17.21
CA GLU A 146 -14.40 0.95 17.04
C GLU A 146 -14.50 2.13 18.00
N SER A 147 -14.14 1.92 19.27
CA SER A 147 -14.14 2.97 20.31
C SER A 147 -13.19 4.13 20.05
N LEU A 148 -12.09 3.90 19.32
CA LEU A 148 -11.16 4.95 18.91
C LEU A 148 -11.67 5.65 17.65
N SER A 149 -12.14 4.87 16.67
CA SER A 149 -12.72 5.40 15.43
C SER A 149 -13.92 6.32 15.68
N GLU A 150 -14.83 5.94 16.58
CA GLU A 150 -15.97 6.77 16.97
C GLU A 150 -15.55 8.09 17.62
N LYS A 151 -14.54 8.07 18.49
CA LYS A 151 -14.01 9.28 19.12
C LYS A 151 -13.38 10.22 18.10
N LEU A 152 -12.65 9.67 17.13
CA LEU A 152 -12.02 10.43 16.06
C LEU A 152 -13.07 11.07 15.15
N LEU A 153 -14.11 10.33 14.76
CA LEU A 153 -15.21 10.84 13.95
C LEU A 153 -16.04 11.90 14.70
N SER A 154 -16.23 11.74 16.01
CA SER A 154 -16.99 12.67 16.85
C SER A 154 -16.23 13.96 17.18
N SER A 155 -14.93 14.04 16.88
CA SER A 155 -14.09 15.19 17.20
C SER A 155 -14.39 16.45 16.35
N GLY A 156 -15.24 16.33 15.32
CA GLY A 156 -15.78 17.45 14.54
C GLY A 156 -14.75 18.19 13.66
N GLY A 157 -13.50 17.74 13.64
CA GLY A 157 -12.44 18.28 12.81
C GLY A 157 -12.26 17.51 11.49
N GLU A 158 -11.60 18.15 10.52
CA GLU A 158 -11.19 17.48 9.29
C GLU A 158 -10.12 16.42 9.61
N LEU A 159 -10.47 15.15 9.38
CA LEU A 159 -9.55 14.04 9.52
C LEU A 159 -8.67 13.98 8.29
N THR A 160 -7.39 14.31 8.46
CA THR A 160 -6.34 14.13 7.45
C THR A 160 -5.36 13.06 7.92
N MET A 161 -4.53 12.53 7.03
CA MET A 161 -3.46 11.62 7.43
C MET A 161 -2.51 12.27 8.44
N ASN A 162 -2.28 13.58 8.34
CA ASN A 162 -1.49 14.33 9.31
C ASN A 162 -2.20 14.43 10.67
N SER A 163 -3.52 14.60 10.67
CA SER A 163 -4.32 14.59 11.92
C SER A 163 -4.12 13.28 12.68
N PHE A 164 -4.12 12.13 11.99
CA PHE A 164 -3.83 10.84 12.64
C PHE A 164 -2.42 10.77 13.23
N ILE A 165 -1.40 11.26 12.52
CA ILE A 165 -0.02 11.30 13.02
C ILE A 165 0.04 12.10 14.32
N THR A 166 -0.55 13.29 14.34
CA THR A 166 -0.57 14.14 15.54
C THR A 166 -1.28 13.45 16.70
N ILE A 167 -2.44 12.84 16.45
CA ILE A 167 -3.23 12.18 17.50
C ILE A 167 -2.51 10.95 18.06
N PHE A 168 -1.91 10.12 17.20
CA PHE A 168 -1.18 8.94 17.66
C PHE A 168 0.12 9.29 18.39
N LEU A 169 0.79 10.37 17.98
CA LEU A 169 1.92 10.93 18.75
C LEU A 169 1.47 11.41 20.13
N MET A 170 0.35 12.12 20.23
CA MET A 170 -0.19 12.56 21.53
C MET A 170 -0.56 11.38 22.43
N LEU A 171 -1.25 10.36 21.89
CA LEU A 171 -1.59 9.16 22.64
C LEU A 171 -0.35 8.41 23.15
N LYS A 172 0.70 8.33 22.33
CA LYS A 172 1.97 7.72 22.72
C LYS A 172 2.64 8.50 23.85
N LEU A 173 2.65 9.83 23.75
CA LEU A 173 3.24 10.72 24.75
C LEU A 173 2.49 10.66 26.08
N ASP A 174 1.15 10.63 26.05
CA ASP A 174 0.32 10.48 27.24
C ASP A 174 0.59 9.15 27.97
N MET A 175 0.73 8.05 27.22
CA MET A 175 1.06 6.74 27.80
C MET A 175 2.46 6.73 28.44
N GLU A 176 3.46 7.32 27.79
CA GLU A 176 4.81 7.43 28.36
C GLU A 176 4.81 8.29 29.63
N LEU A 177 4.09 9.41 29.63
CA LEU A 177 3.99 10.31 30.78
C LEU A 177 3.28 9.63 31.96
N LEU A 178 2.23 8.84 31.69
CA LEU A 178 1.53 8.05 32.70
C LEU A 178 2.44 6.94 33.29
N LEU A 179 3.29 6.32 32.46
CA LEU A 179 4.27 5.33 32.90
C LEU A 179 5.37 5.94 33.79
N ILE A 180 5.81 7.16 33.47
CA ILE A 180 6.74 7.94 34.29
C ILE A 180 6.10 8.28 35.64
N LEU A 181 4.86 8.77 35.65
CA LEU A 181 4.12 9.06 36.88
C LEU A 181 3.95 7.82 37.75
N ALA A 182 3.57 6.68 37.16
CA ALA A 182 3.46 5.40 37.87
C ALA A 182 4.80 4.96 38.48
N SER A 183 5.90 5.15 37.75
CA SER A 183 7.26 4.83 38.22
C SER A 183 7.68 5.72 39.39
N ILE A 184 7.39 7.02 39.33
CA ILE A 184 7.64 7.96 40.44
C ILE A 184 6.83 7.56 41.67
N LEU A 185 5.55 7.23 41.48
CA LEU A 185 4.66 6.79 42.57
C LEU A 185 5.19 5.52 43.25
N LEU A 186 5.68 4.56 42.46
CA LEU A 186 6.29 3.32 42.98
C LEU A 186 7.60 3.60 43.74
N ILE A 187 8.43 4.54 43.29
CA ILE A 187 9.65 4.96 43.99
C ILE A 187 9.29 5.60 45.33
N ILE A 188 8.30 6.50 45.36
CA ILE A 188 7.80 7.12 46.59
C ILE A 188 7.31 6.03 47.54
N LEU A 189 6.44 5.12 47.06
CA LEU A 189 5.91 4.02 47.86
C LEU A 189 7.03 3.14 48.45
N LYS A 190 8.06 2.84 47.67
CA LYS A 190 9.22 2.03 48.11
C LYS A 190 10.07 2.75 49.16
N ILE A 191 10.22 4.07 49.07
CA ILE A 191 10.88 4.90 50.10
C ILE A 191 10.06 4.90 51.39
N PHE A 192 8.75 5.06 51.28
CA PHE A 192 7.84 5.04 52.42
C PHE A 192 7.81 3.68 53.11
N LEU A 193 7.71 2.56 52.37
CA LEU A 193 7.75 1.20 52.91
C LEU A 193 9.09 0.84 53.58
N ARG A 194 10.20 1.51 53.21
CA ARG A 194 11.51 1.30 53.85
C ARG A 194 11.64 1.98 55.21
N ARG A 195 10.79 2.96 55.50
CA ARG A 195 10.74 3.60 56.83
C ARG A 195 9.83 2.76 57.72
N LYS A 196 10.35 2.33 58.88
CA LYS A 196 9.58 1.62 59.93
C LYS A 196 8.34 2.38 60.40
N ASP A 197 8.24 3.67 60.09
CA ASP A 197 7.13 4.56 60.42
C ASP A 197 5.87 4.33 59.55
N PHE A 198 5.96 3.54 58.47
CA PHE A 198 4.81 3.28 57.58
C PHE A 198 3.73 2.42 58.24
N VAL A 199 4.09 1.45 59.09
CA VAL A 199 3.14 0.67 59.87
C VAL A 199 2.34 1.61 60.80
N TYR A 200 3.02 2.56 61.43
CA TYR A 200 2.41 3.56 62.30
C TYR A 200 1.49 4.54 61.53
N PHE A 201 1.87 4.92 60.31
CA PHE A 201 1.05 5.79 59.45
C PHE A 201 -0.22 5.08 58.97
N VAL A 202 -0.11 3.82 58.53
CA VAL A 202 -1.26 3.02 58.10
C VAL A 202 -2.18 2.68 59.28
N GLU A 203 -1.63 2.31 60.45
CA GLU A 203 -2.44 2.11 61.67
C GLU A 203 -3.22 3.36 62.06
N ARG A 204 -2.57 4.54 62.05
CA ARG A 204 -3.27 5.80 62.37
C ARG A 204 -4.32 6.19 61.34
N MET A 205 -4.07 5.94 60.05
CA MET A 205 -5.05 6.19 58.99
C MET A 205 -6.26 5.26 59.08
N VAL A 206 -6.04 3.98 59.39
CA VAL A 206 -7.14 3.01 59.62
C VAL A 206 -7.96 3.37 60.86
N ILE A 207 -7.32 3.78 61.95
CA ILE A 207 -8.00 4.26 63.17
C ILE A 207 -8.84 5.51 62.86
N LEU A 208 -8.30 6.47 62.10
CA LEU A 208 -9.03 7.67 61.67
C LEU A 208 -10.21 7.32 60.75
N LEU A 209 -10.06 6.37 59.85
CA LEU A 209 -11.14 5.94 58.96
C LEU A 209 -12.28 5.26 59.74
N ILE A 210 -11.94 4.41 60.72
CA ILE A 210 -12.93 3.77 61.60
C ILE A 210 -13.66 4.80 62.48
N PHE A 211 -12.99 5.87 62.88
CA PHE A 211 -13.59 6.95 63.68
C PHE A 211 -14.50 7.89 62.86
N VAL A 212 -14.28 8.00 61.55
CA VAL A 212 -15.14 8.79 60.65
C VAL A 212 -16.34 7.98 60.15
N LEU A 213 -16.26 6.65 60.17
CA LEU A 213 -17.31 5.73 59.71
C LEU A 213 -18.23 5.21 60.83
N ASN A 214 -17.93 5.49 62.10
CA ASN A 214 -18.83 5.29 63.25
C ASN A 214 -19.39 6.63 63.71
#